data_AF-A0A2V5K0X6-F1
#
_entry.id   AF-A0A2V5K0X6-F1
#
_cell.length_a   1.000
_cell.length_b   1.000
_cell.length_c   1.000
_cell.angle_alpha   90.00
_cell.angle_beta   90.00
_cell.angle_gamma   90.00
#
_symmetry.space_group_name_H-M   'P 1'
#
loop_
_entity.id
_entity.type
_entity.pdbx_description
1 polymer ?
#
loop_
_entity_poly.entity_id
_entity_poly.type
_entity_poly.pdbx_seq_one_letter_code
_entity_poly.pdbx_strand_id
1 'polypeptide(L)'
;MKTTVNIPDKTLRDAMRHTKAKTKREAIVKALEEMNRRHSQAELLKYTGKFESLMTNEEIEAMDEDDWKSWTPFPKGTAVSKKRK
;
A
#
# COMPACT_ATOMS: atom_id res chain seq x y z
N MET A 1 -11.23 17.89 5.28
CA MET A 1 -11.69 19.23 4.83
C MET A 1 -12.97 19.11 4.01
N LYS A 2 -13.81 20.15 3.99
CA LYS A 2 -14.97 20.24 3.09
C LYS A 2 -14.56 21.03 1.86
N THR A 3 -14.82 20.48 0.69
CA THR A 3 -14.44 21.09 -0.59
C THR A 3 -15.62 20.97 -1.54
N THR A 4 -15.89 22.02 -2.32
CA THR A 4 -16.91 22.03 -3.37
C THR A 4 -16.22 21.88 -4.71
N VAL A 5 -16.52 20.79 -5.42
CA VAL A 5 -15.95 20.47 -6.74
C VAL A 5 -17.09 20.14 -7.69
N ASN A 6 -16.95 20.57 -8.95
CA ASN A 6 -17.88 20.19 -10.01
C ASN A 6 -17.40 18.88 -10.63
N ILE A 7 -18.23 17.83 -10.56
CA ILE A 7 -17.92 16.49 -11.09
C ILE A 7 -19.01 16.16 -12.11
N PRO A 8 -18.65 15.74 -13.34
CA PRO A 8 -19.64 15.30 -14.32
C PRO A 8 -20.52 14.17 -13.79
N ASP A 9 -21.83 14.29 -13.97
CA ASP A 9 -22.81 13.33 -13.46
C ASP A 9 -22.61 11.91 -13.99
N LYS A 10 -22.12 11.77 -15.22
CA LYS A 10 -21.82 10.46 -15.81
C LYS A 10 -20.68 9.79 -15.05
N THR A 11 -19.58 10.51 -14.83
CA THR A 11 -18.41 10.01 -14.10
C THR A 11 -18.74 9.65 -12.66
N LEU A 12 -19.57 10.45 -11.99
CA LEU A 12 -20.00 10.15 -10.63
C LEU A 12 -20.90 8.91 -10.56
N ARG A 13 -21.79 8.72 -11.54
CA ARG A 13 -22.61 7.50 -11.66
C ARG A 13 -21.76 6.26 -11.88
N ASP A 14 -20.75 6.34 -12.75
CA ASP A 14 -19.82 5.24 -13.00
C ASP A 14 -19.01 4.89 -11.74
N ALA A 15 -18.53 5.91 -11.02
CA ALA A 15 -17.86 5.72 -9.73
C ALA A 15 -18.78 5.00 -8.73
N MET A 16 -20.02 5.47 -8.57
CA MET A 16 -21.01 4.82 -7.68
C MET A 16 -21.29 3.37 -8.08
N ARG A 17 -21.40 3.07 -9.38
CA ARG A 17 -21.60 1.71 -9.89
C ARG A 17 -20.42 0.80 -9.56
N HIS A 18 -19.19 1.27 -9.78
CA HIS A 18 -17.98 0.47 -9.55
C HIS A 18 -17.69 0.29 -8.06
N THR A 19 -17.91 1.30 -7.24
CA THR A 19 -17.63 1.25 -5.79
C THR A 19 -18.82 0.72 -4.97
N LYS A 20 -19.98 0.50 -5.60
CA LYS A 20 -21.27 0.16 -4.96
C LYS A 20 -21.61 1.09 -3.79
N ALA A 21 -21.23 2.37 -3.91
CA ALA A 21 -21.40 3.33 -2.83
C ALA A 21 -22.86 3.82 -2.75
N LYS A 22 -23.35 4.03 -1.53
CA LYS A 22 -24.72 4.52 -1.30
C LYS A 22 -24.82 6.03 -1.45
N THR A 23 -23.71 6.75 -1.23
CA THR A 23 -23.67 8.21 -1.28
C THR A 23 -22.62 8.71 -2.28
N LYS A 24 -22.86 9.90 -2.85
CA LYS A 24 -21.92 10.57 -3.77
C LYS A 24 -20.54 10.75 -3.14
N ARG A 25 -20.49 11.17 -1.86
CA ARG A 25 -19.23 11.35 -1.11
C ARG A 25 -18.47 10.04 -0.97
N GLU A 26 -19.15 8.96 -0.57
CA GLU A 26 -18.53 7.66 -0.39
C GLU A 26 -17.93 7.13 -1.69
N ALA A 27 -18.60 7.32 -2.83
CA ALA A 27 -18.09 6.94 -4.13
C ALA A 27 -16.77 7.64 -4.45
N ILE A 28 -16.69 8.95 -4.18
CA ILE A 28 -15.50 9.77 -4.41
C ILE A 28 -14.36 9.30 -3.51
N VAL A 29 -14.62 9.07 -2.22
CA VAL A 29 -13.61 8.61 -1.26
C VAL A 29 -13.04 7.26 -1.69
N LYS A 30 -13.90 6.27 -1.98
CA LYS A 30 -13.46 4.94 -2.44
C LYS A 30 -12.68 5.00 -3.74
N ALA A 31 -13.09 5.86 -4.68
CA ALA A 31 -12.37 6.02 -5.94
C ALA A 31 -10.95 6.58 -5.72
N LEU A 32 -10.79 7.53 -4.80
CA LEU A 32 -9.48 8.10 -4.45
C LEU A 32 -8.61 7.09 -3.68
N GLU A 33 -9.17 6.34 -2.74
CA GLU A 33 -8.48 5.27 -2.02
C GLU A 33 -7.95 4.20 -2.98
N GLU A 34 -8.78 3.78 -3.93
CA GLU A 34 -8.40 2.80 -4.94
C GLU A 34 -7.30 3.32 -5.87
N MET A 35 -7.38 4.59 -6.29
CA MET A 35 -6.34 5.24 -7.08
C MET A 35 -5.01 5.26 -6.32
N ASN A 36 -5.03 5.69 -5.06
CA ASN A 36 -3.83 5.73 -4.23
C ASN A 36 -3.26 4.32 -4.01
N ARG A 37 -4.11 3.31 -3.76
CA ARG A 37 -3.67 1.92 -3.63
C ARG A 37 -2.92 1.44 -4.86
N ARG A 38 -3.43 1.73 -6.06
CA ARG A 38 -2.78 1.37 -7.33
C ARG A 38 -1.45 2.09 -7.53
N HIS A 39 -1.36 3.38 -7.16
CA HIS A 39 -0.09 4.10 -7.20
C HIS A 39 0.93 3.52 -6.23
N SER A 40 0.53 3.24 -4.99
CA SER A 40 1.41 2.62 -4.00
C SER A 40 1.90 1.24 -4.46
N GLN A 41 1.04 0.42 -5.05
CA GLN A 41 1.44 -0.86 -5.64
C GLN A 41 2.46 -0.67 -6.78
N ALA A 42 2.22 0.29 -7.68
CA ALA A 42 3.15 0.61 -8.76
C ALA A 42 4.51 1.12 -8.24
N GLU A 43 4.53 1.86 -7.14
CA GLU A 43 5.78 2.28 -6.50
C GLU A 43 6.53 1.11 -5.86
N LEU A 44 5.83 0.20 -5.18
CA LEU A 44 6.42 -1.01 -4.63
C LEU A 44 7.05 -1.89 -5.71
N LEU A 45 6.41 -1.99 -6.87
CA LEU A 45 6.96 -2.71 -8.03
C LEU A 45 8.31 -2.15 -8.51
N LYS A 46 8.67 -0.90 -8.22
CA LYS A 46 10.00 -0.35 -8.56
C LYS A 46 11.14 -0.93 -7.71
N TYR A 47 10.80 -1.61 -6.62
CA TYR A 47 11.74 -2.23 -5.71
C TYR A 47 11.83 -3.75 -5.88
N THR A 48 11.01 -4.35 -6.75
CA THR A 48 11.14 -5.77 -7.07
C THR A 48 12.53 -6.04 -7.65
N GLY A 49 13.17 -7.12 -7.19
CA GLY A 49 14.54 -7.48 -7.58
C GLY A 49 15.67 -6.64 -6.96
N LYS A 50 15.37 -5.60 -6.16
CA LYS A 50 16.39 -4.81 -5.44
C LYS A 50 16.65 -5.29 -4.01
N PHE A 51 15.90 -6.29 -3.58
CA PHE A 51 16.01 -6.84 -2.24
C PHE A 51 17.11 -7.90 -2.22
N GLU A 52 18.34 -7.50 -1.95
CA GLU A 52 19.50 -8.39 -1.88
C GLU A 52 19.59 -9.18 -0.57
N SER A 53 18.87 -8.75 0.47
CA SER A 53 18.97 -9.30 1.83
C SER A 53 17.72 -10.02 2.32
N LEU A 54 16.71 -10.22 1.46
CA LEU A 54 15.50 -10.95 1.85
C LEU A 54 15.70 -12.45 1.60
N MET A 55 15.28 -13.27 2.56
CA MET A 55 15.24 -14.72 2.39
C MET A 55 14.28 -15.11 1.26
N THR A 56 14.65 -16.15 0.54
CA THR A 56 13.81 -16.79 -0.47
C THR A 56 12.66 -17.55 0.18
N ASN A 57 11.62 -17.88 -0.60
CA ASN A 57 10.49 -18.65 -0.08
C ASN A 57 10.90 -20.04 0.44
N GLU A 58 11.86 -20.68 -0.23
CA GLU A 58 12.40 -21.99 0.17
C GLU A 58 13.16 -21.92 1.51
N GLU A 59 13.94 -20.85 1.71
CA GLU A 59 14.63 -20.60 2.98
C GLU A 59 13.64 -20.39 4.13
N ILE A 60 12.53 -19.67 3.89
CA ILE A 60 11.47 -19.43 4.89
C ILE A 60 10.75 -20.74 5.24
N GLU A 61 10.41 -21.57 4.26
CA GLU A 61 9.73 -22.85 4.47
C GLU A 61 10.62 -23.88 5.19
N ALA A 62 11.93 -23.74 5.08
CA ALA A 62 12.91 -24.57 5.78
C ALA A 62 13.21 -24.11 7.22
N MET A 63 12.69 -22.95 7.66
CA MET A 63 12.86 -22.49 9.04
C MET A 63 11.97 -23.29 9.99
N ASP A 64 12.58 -23.91 11.00
CA ASP A 64 11.85 -24.56 12.08
C ASP A 64 11.19 -23.53 13.03
N GLU A 65 10.22 -23.98 13.84
CA GLU A 65 9.41 -23.12 14.71
C GLU A 65 10.21 -22.34 15.76
N ASP A 66 11.39 -22.83 16.16
CA ASP A 66 12.29 -22.15 17.09
C ASP A 66 13.15 -21.07 16.41
N ASP A 67 13.44 -21.20 15.12
CA ASP A 67 14.08 -20.15 14.31
C ASP A 67 13.13 -18.98 14.06
N TRP A 68 11.84 -19.25 13.85
CA TRP A 68 10.83 -18.19 13.73
C TRP A 68 10.69 -17.35 15.01
N LYS A 69 10.73 -17.99 16.19
CA LYS A 69 10.62 -17.29 17.49
C LYS A 69 11.81 -16.38 17.77
N SER A 70 12.97 -16.65 17.16
CA SER A 70 14.20 -15.85 17.33
C SER A 70 14.45 -14.85 16.19
N TRP A 71 13.68 -14.93 15.09
CA TRP A 71 13.83 -14.08 13.92
C TRP A 71 13.52 -12.61 14.22
N THR A 72 14.46 -11.72 13.88
CA THR A 72 14.28 -10.27 13.98
C THR A 72 14.52 -9.60 12.62
N PRO A 73 13.49 -9.03 11.97
CA PRO A 73 13.63 -8.46 10.61
C PRO A 73 14.46 -7.17 10.56
N PHE A 74 14.69 -6.51 11.70
CA PHE A 74 15.50 -5.31 11.79
C PHE A 74 16.50 -5.45 12.95
N PRO A 75 17.81 -5.56 12.69
CA PRO A 75 18.79 -5.59 13.76
C PRO A 75 18.70 -4.28 14.56
N LYS A 76 18.72 -4.37 15.90
CA LYS A 76 18.69 -3.21 16.80
C LYS A 76 19.93 -2.35 16.55
N GLY A 77 19.82 -1.37 15.65
CA GLY A 77 20.93 -0.49 15.27
C GLY A 77 20.73 0.33 13.99
N THR A 78 19.76 0.01 13.12
CA THR A 78 19.47 0.79 11.90
C THR A 78 18.63 2.03 12.21
N ALA A 79 19.17 2.95 13.01
CA ALA A 79 18.64 4.30 13.12
C ALA A 79 18.87 5.02 11.77
N VAL A 80 17.84 5.08 10.93
CA VAL A 80 17.86 5.91 9.72
C VAL A 80 18.06 7.36 10.17
N SER A 81 19.28 7.89 10.00
CA SER A 81 19.58 9.28 10.33
C SER A 81 18.81 10.18 9.36
N LYS A 82 17.68 10.74 9.80
CA LYS A 82 17.01 11.82 9.07
C LYS A 82 17.91 13.06 9.09
N LYS A 83 18.80 13.20 8.10
CA LYS A 83 19.35 14.51 7.74
C LYS A 83 18.20 15.35 7.18
N ARG A 84 17.60 16.16 8.05
CA ARG A 84 16.74 17.28 7.66
C ARG A 84 17.62 18.30 6.93
N LYS A 85 17.23 18.65 5.71
CA LYS A 85 17.71 19.83 4.98
C LYS A 85 16.54 20.78 4.83
#